data_AF-A0A2S2P3C8-F1
#
_entry.id   AF-A0A2S2P3C8-F1
#
_cell.length_a   1.000
_cell.length_b   1.000
_cell.length_c   1.000
_cell.angle_alpha   90.00
_cell.angle_beta   90.00
_cell.angle_gamma   90.00
#
_symmetry.space_group_name_H-M   'P 1'
#
loop_
_entity.id
_entity.type
_entity.pdbx_description
1 polymer ?
#
loop_
_entity_poly.entity_id
_entity_poly.type
_entity_poly.pdbx_seq_one_letter_code
_entity_poly.pdbx_strand_id
1 'polypeptide(L)'
;FDAELFSRGQKYFYSNFYSMFASNLIGLILVLTVPTILDVLVFTNKSSDPYTAFRRYLDTIRHMLRWYRYDVTNSKSKSQMSVAIVHGLHCAANRVSNKSGLGLRVTQKDMSLTQFGFMGLPLLKKKRIGYCRH
;
A
#
# COMPACT_ATOMS: atom_id res chain seq x y z
N PHE A 1 -12.57 -4.76 15.95
CA PHE A 1 -12.82 -5.11 14.54
C PHE A 1 -14.32 -5.23 14.36
N ASP A 2 -14.89 -4.64 13.32
CA ASP A 2 -16.31 -4.71 12.97
C ASP A 2 -16.42 -5.39 11.61
N ALA A 3 -16.99 -6.61 11.59
CA ALA A 3 -17.06 -7.44 10.39
C ALA A 3 -18.03 -6.87 9.34
N GLU A 4 -19.09 -6.19 9.76
CA GLU A 4 -20.09 -5.64 8.87
C GLU A 4 -19.54 -4.41 8.14
N LEU A 5 -18.93 -3.48 8.88
CA LEU A 5 -18.27 -2.32 8.29
C LEU A 5 -17.14 -2.73 7.34
N PHE A 6 -16.40 -3.79 7.68
CA PHE A 6 -15.36 -4.33 6.81
C PHE A 6 -15.94 -4.87 5.50
N SER A 7 -16.98 -5.70 5.57
CA SER A 7 -17.66 -6.25 4.38
C SER A 7 -18.23 -5.14 3.50
N ARG A 8 -18.81 -4.09 4.09
CA ARG A 8 -19.26 -2.89 3.38
C ARG A 8 -18.11 -2.18 2.67
N GLY A 9 -16.94 -2.07 3.31
CA GLY A 9 -15.73 -1.53 2.70
C GLY A 9 -15.26 -2.33 1.47
N GLN A 10 -15.31 -3.67 1.54
CA GLN A 10 -14.99 -4.52 0.39
C GLN A 10 -15.95 -4.29 -0.77
N LYS A 11 -17.27 -4.24 -0.51
CA LYS A 11 -18.28 -3.93 -1.54
C LYS A 11 -18.02 -2.56 -2.16
N TYR A 12 -17.75 -1.54 -1.33
CA TYR A 12 -17.43 -0.19 -1.80
C TYR A 12 -16.20 -0.15 -2.71
N PHE A 13 -15.16 -0.91 -2.37
CA PHE A 13 -13.96 -1.05 -3.21
C PHE A 13 -14.31 -1.58 -4.61
N TYR A 14 -15.12 -2.64 -4.69
CA TYR A 14 -15.49 -3.25 -5.97
C TYR A 14 -16.42 -2.36 -6.80
N SER A 15 -17.38 -1.68 -6.19
CA SER A 15 -18.24 -0.71 -6.89
C SER A 15 -17.46 0.48 -7.44
N ASN A 16 -16.29 0.80 -6.86
CA ASN A 16 -15.46 1.95 -7.21
C ASN A 16 -14.06 1.52 -7.65
N PHE A 17 -13.94 0.34 -8.28
CA PHE A 17 -12.65 -0.28 -8.55
C PHE A 17 -11.67 0.64 -9.29
N TYR A 18 -12.12 1.27 -10.38
CA TYR A 18 -11.29 2.18 -11.17
C TYR A 18 -10.86 3.42 -10.39
N SER A 19 -11.77 4.03 -9.64
CA SER A 19 -11.50 5.21 -8.79
C SER A 19 -10.53 4.89 -7.66
N MET A 20 -10.66 3.70 -7.05
CA MET A 20 -9.70 3.16 -6.08
C MET A 20 -8.34 2.92 -6.71
N PHE A 21 -8.29 2.31 -7.89
CA PHE A 21 -7.05 2.08 -8.61
C PHE A 21 -6.31 3.39 -8.94
N ALA A 22 -7.02 4.37 -9.50
CA ALA A 22 -6.48 5.69 -9.80
C ALA A 22 -5.98 6.41 -8.53
N SER A 23 -6.77 6.38 -7.46
CA SER A 23 -6.39 6.97 -6.17
C SER A 23 -5.11 6.33 -5.60
N ASN A 24 -4.98 5.01 -5.70
CA ASN A 24 -3.80 4.30 -5.26
C ASN A 24 -2.55 4.65 -6.09
N LEU A 25 -2.70 4.88 -7.40
CA LEU A 25 -1.60 5.32 -8.25
C LEU A 25 -1.12 6.73 -7.88
N ILE A 26 -2.06 7.66 -7.66
CA ILE A 26 -1.75 9.02 -7.19
C ILE A 26 -1.12 8.97 -5.79
N GLY A 27 -1.67 8.13 -4.91
CA GLY A 27 -1.15 7.89 -3.57
C GLY A 27 0.28 7.37 -3.58
N LEU A 28 0.60 6.44 -4.50
CA LEU A 28 1.95 5.96 -4.70
C LEU A 28 2.89 7.09 -5.14
N ILE A 29 2.49 7.90 -6.12
CA ILE A 29 3.29 9.06 -6.57
C ILE A 29 3.55 10.02 -5.40
N LEU A 30 2.54 10.30 -4.58
CA LEU A 30 2.67 11.15 -3.40
C LEU A 30 3.64 10.56 -2.36
N VAL A 31 3.63 9.25 -2.15
CA VAL A 31 4.57 8.58 -1.24
C VAL A 31 6.02 8.70 -1.74
N LEU A 32 6.23 8.68 -3.06
CA LEU A 32 7.56 8.87 -3.66
C LEU A 32 8.09 10.30 -3.49
N THR A 33 7.26 11.29 -3.16
CA THR A 33 7.73 12.66 -2.87
C THR A 33 8.22 12.83 -1.43
N VAL A 34 8.11 11.79 -0.58
CA VAL A 34 8.62 11.81 0.80
C VAL A 34 10.07 11.32 0.79
N PRO A 35 11.08 12.18 1.05
CA PRO A 35 12.48 11.82 0.88
C PRO A 35 12.91 10.59 1.69
N THR A 36 12.49 10.50 2.96
CA THR A 36 12.81 9.35 3.83
C THR A 36 12.31 8.02 3.29
N ILE A 37 11.17 8.03 2.57
CA ILE A 37 10.63 6.84 1.93
C ILE A 37 11.42 6.55 0.66
N LEU A 38 11.60 7.56 -0.20
CA LEU A 38 12.32 7.43 -1.46
C LEU A 38 13.74 6.90 -1.26
N ASP A 39 14.48 7.41 -0.28
CA ASP A 39 15.85 6.99 0.02
C ASP A 39 15.93 5.49 0.35
N VAL A 40 14.98 4.96 1.12
CA VAL A 40 14.88 3.52 1.39
C VAL A 40 14.57 2.74 0.12
N LEU A 41 13.65 3.24 -0.73
CA LEU A 41 13.29 2.57 -1.99
C LEU A 41 14.49 2.49 -2.94
N VAL A 42 15.24 3.59 -3.09
CA VAL A 42 16.46 3.67 -3.90
C VAL A 42 17.53 2.73 -3.32
N PHE A 43 17.77 2.79 -2.01
CA PHE A 43 18.76 1.96 -1.33
C PHE A 43 18.50 0.46 -1.49
N THR A 44 17.24 0.02 -1.43
CA THR A 44 16.90 -1.41 -1.64
C THR A 44 17.20 -1.91 -3.05
N ASN A 45 17.37 -0.99 -4.01
CA ASN A 45 17.67 -1.28 -5.41
C ASN A 45 16.68 -2.24 -6.09
N LYS A 46 15.43 -2.31 -5.60
CA LYS A 46 14.37 -3.19 -6.13
C LYS A 46 13.52 -2.53 -7.22
N SER A 47 13.93 -1.35 -7.69
CA SER A 47 13.18 -0.52 -8.64
C SER A 47 14.10 0.34 -9.50
N SER A 48 15.34 -0.13 -9.75
CA SER A 48 16.36 0.64 -10.46
C SER A 48 16.22 0.62 -11.98
N ASP A 49 15.42 -0.29 -12.53
CA ASP A 49 15.09 -0.32 -13.95
C ASP A 49 13.56 -0.36 -14.16
N PRO A 50 13.07 0.03 -15.35
CA PRO A 50 11.64 0.09 -15.62
C PRO A 50 10.90 -1.23 -15.40
N TYR A 51 11.54 -2.38 -15.67
CA TYR A 51 10.91 -3.69 -15.53
C TYR A 51 10.78 -4.11 -14.07
N THR A 52 11.84 -3.93 -13.26
CA THR A 52 11.76 -4.22 -11.82
C THR A 52 10.83 -3.27 -11.08
N ALA A 53 10.81 -1.99 -11.45
CA ALA A 53 9.84 -1.02 -10.95
C ALA A 53 8.41 -1.41 -11.31
N PHE A 54 8.14 -1.76 -12.57
CA PHE A 54 6.83 -2.24 -13.01
C PHE A 54 6.36 -3.46 -12.21
N ARG A 55 7.22 -4.47 -12.05
CA ARG A 55 6.88 -5.66 -11.25
C ARG A 55 6.54 -5.32 -9.81
N ARG A 56 7.34 -4.47 -9.16
CA ARG A 56 7.12 -4.05 -7.78
C ARG A 56 5.74 -3.40 -7.61
N TYR A 57 5.39 -2.45 -8.47
CA TYR A 57 4.11 -1.75 -8.34
C TYR A 57 2.92 -2.61 -8.74
N LEU A 58 3.10 -3.52 -9.70
CA LEU A 58 2.10 -4.53 -10.01
C LEU A 58 1.86 -5.48 -8.82
N ASP A 59 2.91 -5.85 -8.08
CA ASP A 59 2.77 -6.63 -6.86
C ASP A 59 2.06 -5.85 -5.76
N THR A 60 2.33 -4.55 -5.59
CA THR A 60 1.55 -3.68 -4.69
C THR A 60 0.05 -3.73 -5.02
N ILE A 61 -0.31 -3.63 -6.30
CA ILE A 61 -1.71 -3.75 -6.76
C ILE A 61 -2.26 -5.13 -6.37
N ARG A 62 -1.55 -6.22 -6.68
CA ARG A 62 -1.99 -7.58 -6.34
C ARG A 62 -2.19 -7.78 -4.84
N HIS A 63 -1.32 -7.22 -4.00
CA HIS A 63 -1.45 -7.28 -2.55
C HIS A 63 -2.72 -6.57 -2.08
N MET A 64 -3.01 -5.37 -2.58
CA MET A 64 -4.26 -4.68 -2.26
C MET A 64 -5.49 -5.45 -2.74
N LEU A 65 -5.47 -6.00 -3.95
CA LEU A 65 -6.57 -6.83 -4.44
C LEU A 65 -6.82 -8.02 -3.51
N ARG A 66 -5.77 -8.67 -3.01
CA ARG A 66 -5.91 -9.76 -2.04
C ARG A 66 -6.55 -9.28 -0.74
N TRP A 67 -6.20 -8.08 -0.27
CA TRP A 67 -6.75 -7.50 0.96
C TRP A 67 -8.25 -7.24 0.86
N TYR A 68 -8.72 -6.74 -0.28
CA TYR A 68 -10.15 -6.48 -0.50
C TYR A 68 -10.94 -7.71 -0.95
N ARG A 69 -10.30 -8.72 -1.56
CA ARG A 69 -10.99 -9.91 -2.11
C ARG A 69 -11.24 -11.02 -1.11
N TYR A 70 -10.31 -11.25 -0.20
CA TYR A 70 -10.32 -12.43 0.66
C TYR A 70 -10.64 -12.05 2.10
N ASP A 71 -11.19 -13.01 2.85
CA ASP A 71 -11.54 -12.86 4.25
C ASP A 71 -10.33 -12.43 5.08
N VAL A 72 -10.48 -11.37 5.88
CA VAL A 72 -9.42 -10.88 6.78
C VAL A 72 -9.45 -11.52 8.16
N THR A 73 -10.54 -12.18 8.54
CA THR A 73 -10.68 -12.78 9.88
C THR A 73 -10.00 -14.14 9.96
N ASN A 74 -9.96 -14.87 8.85
CA ASN A 74 -9.23 -16.12 8.74
C ASN A 74 -7.72 -15.89 8.54
N SER A 75 -6.91 -16.33 9.51
CA SER A 75 -5.45 -16.24 9.48
C SER A 75 -4.78 -17.00 8.33
N LYS A 76 -5.46 -18.03 7.79
CA LYS A 76 -4.99 -18.81 6.64
C LYS A 76 -5.46 -18.23 5.29
N SER A 77 -6.16 -17.10 5.30
CA SER A 77 -6.63 -16.47 4.07
C SER A 77 -5.47 -15.90 3.24
N LYS A 78 -5.70 -15.77 1.93
CA LYS A 78 -4.80 -15.07 1.03
C LYS A 78 -4.61 -13.59 1.40
N SER A 79 -5.57 -12.99 2.11
CA SER A 79 -5.46 -11.62 2.61
C SER A 79 -4.44 -11.54 3.76
N GLN A 80 -4.60 -12.37 4.78
CA GLN A 80 -3.70 -12.39 5.94
C GLN A 80 -2.27 -12.83 5.55
N MET A 81 -2.13 -13.83 4.69
CA MET A 81 -0.83 -14.19 4.11
C MET A 81 -0.18 -13.02 3.36
N SER A 82 -0.97 -12.29 2.57
CA SER A 82 -0.50 -11.10 1.83
C SER A 82 -0.01 -10.00 2.78
N VAL A 83 -0.75 -9.72 3.86
CA VAL A 83 -0.34 -8.75 4.90
C VAL A 83 0.96 -9.19 5.58
N ALA A 84 1.08 -10.48 5.93
CA ALA A 84 2.30 -11.02 6.55
C ALA A 84 3.53 -10.90 5.64
N ILE A 85 3.37 -11.16 4.33
CA ILE A 85 4.44 -10.97 3.33
C ILE A 85 4.88 -9.50 3.28
N VAL A 86 3.94 -8.57 3.14
CA VAL A 86 4.23 -7.13 3.05
C VAL A 86 4.89 -6.63 4.33
N HIS A 87 4.43 -7.09 5.50
CA HIS A 87 5.07 -6.80 6.78
C HIS A 87 6.52 -7.31 6.82
N GLY A 88 6.75 -8.56 6.39
CA GLY A 88 8.10 -9.13 6.29
C GLY A 88 9.01 -8.34 5.36
N LEU A 89 8.50 -7.87 4.22
CA LEU A 89 9.24 -7.02 3.27
C LEU A 89 9.63 -5.68 3.91
N HIS A 90 8.73 -5.02 4.63
CA HIS A 90 9.04 -3.78 5.35
C HIS A 90 10.04 -4.02 6.49
N CYS A 91 9.91 -5.10 7.26
CA CYS A 91 10.88 -5.46 8.30
C CYS A 91 12.27 -5.73 7.71
N ALA A 92 12.35 -6.42 6.57
CA ALA A 92 13.60 -6.67 5.87
C ALA A 92 14.23 -5.37 5.37
N ALA A 93 13.45 -4.51 4.70
CA ALA A 93 13.90 -3.21 4.23
C ALA A 93 14.40 -2.33 5.40
N ASN A 94 13.66 -2.29 6.51
CA ASN A 94 14.07 -1.57 7.71
C ASN A 94 15.38 -2.11 8.30
N ARG A 95 15.52 -3.44 8.38
CA ARG A 95 16.73 -4.08 8.92
C ARG A 95 17.97 -3.75 8.09
N VAL A 96 17.88 -3.87 6.77
CA VAL A 96 19.02 -3.59 5.87
C VAL A 96 19.34 -2.09 5.87
N SER A 97 18.32 -1.22 5.84
CA SER A 97 18.49 0.22 5.91
C SER A 97 19.17 0.66 7.21
N ASN A 98 18.69 0.15 8.35
CA ASN A 98 19.25 0.51 9.66
C ASN A 98 20.69 0.00 9.84
N LYS A 99 21.04 -1.13 9.22
CA LYS A 99 22.41 -1.69 9.26
C LYS A 99 23.39 -1.00 8.30
N SER A 100 22.91 -0.14 7.39
CA SER A 100 23.76 0.51 6.39
C SER A 100 24.75 1.53 6.97
N GLY A 101 24.50 2.04 8.19
CA GLY A 101 25.24 3.15 8.76
C GLY A 101 24.89 4.53 8.17
N LEU A 102 23.98 4.59 7.19
CA LEU A 102 23.58 5.80 6.47
C LEU A 102 22.44 6.59 7.14
N GLY A 103 22.03 6.19 8.36
CA GLY A 103 20.89 6.79 9.06
C GLY A 103 19.51 6.46 8.45
N LEU A 104 19.46 5.60 7.43
CA LEU A 104 18.22 5.17 6.78
C LEU A 104 17.42 4.22 7.66
N ARG A 105 16.12 4.46 7.79
CA ARG A 105 15.19 3.61 8.56
C ARG A 105 13.77 3.80 8.06
N VAL A 106 12.98 2.74 8.16
CA VAL A 106 11.53 2.82 7.94
C VAL A 106 10.89 3.16 9.29
N THR A 107 10.37 4.38 9.42
CA THR A 107 9.73 4.82 10.66
C THR A 107 8.23 4.57 10.66
N GLN A 108 7.61 4.60 11.84
CA GLN A 108 6.14 4.58 11.93
C GLN A 108 5.49 5.78 11.23
N LYS A 109 6.17 6.93 11.17
CA LYS A 109 5.73 8.09 10.38
C LYS A 109 5.66 7.74 8.90
N ASP A 110 6.71 7.12 8.36
CA ASP A 110 6.77 6.69 6.95
C ASP A 110 5.66 5.67 6.62
N MET A 111 5.44 4.71 7.52
CA MET A 111 4.35 3.73 7.39
C MET A 111 2.97 4.41 7.40
N SER A 112 2.77 5.38 8.29
CA SER A 112 1.51 6.14 8.40
C SER A 112 1.25 7.01 7.17
N LEU A 113 2.28 7.68 6.66
CA LEU A 113 2.21 8.47 5.41
C LEU A 113 1.91 7.56 4.21
N THR A 114 2.50 6.37 4.17
CA THR A 114 2.23 5.37 3.12
C THR A 114 0.76 4.94 3.16
N GLN A 115 0.25 4.54 4.32
CA GLN A 115 -1.15 4.16 4.51
C GLN A 115 -2.10 5.31 4.12
N PHE A 116 -1.77 6.54 4.51
CA PHE A 116 -2.53 7.73 4.13
C PHE A 116 -2.47 8.00 2.63
N GLY A 117 -1.35 7.77 1.95
CA GLY A 117 -1.26 7.90 0.49
C GLY A 117 -2.29 7.02 -0.22
N PHE A 118 -2.41 5.75 0.19
CA PHE A 118 -3.34 4.79 -0.42
C PHE A 118 -4.81 4.99 0.00
N MET A 119 -5.08 5.39 1.25
CA MET A 119 -6.44 5.48 1.79
C MET A 119 -7.00 6.91 1.89
N GLY A 120 -6.15 7.92 1.95
CA GLY A 120 -6.53 9.31 2.19
C GLY A 120 -7.25 9.96 1.00
N LEU A 121 -6.82 9.69 -0.22
CA LEU A 121 -7.48 10.20 -1.44
C LEU A 121 -8.92 9.67 -1.61
N PRO A 122 -9.18 8.36 -1.46
CA PRO A 122 -10.54 7.82 -1.41
C PRO A 122 -11.41 8.43 -0.31
N LEU A 123 -10.82 8.88 0.81
CA LEU A 123 -11.57 9.47 1.93
C LEU A 123 -11.87 10.96 1.72
N LEU A 124 -10.87 11.73 1.30
CA LEU A 124 -10.92 13.20 1.29
C LEU A 124 -11.43 13.79 -0.03
N LYS A 125 -11.27 13.08 -1.15
CA LYS A 125 -11.52 13.62 -2.50
C LYS A 125 -12.52 12.80 -3.31
N LYS A 126 -13.44 12.09 -2.63
CA LYS A 126 -14.51 11.26 -3.22
C LYS A 126 -15.16 11.88 -4.47
N LYS A 127 -15.61 13.14 -4.37
CA LYS A 127 -16.30 13.84 -5.47
C LYS A 127 -15.40 14.16 -6.67
N ARG A 128 -14.08 14.32 -6.47
CA ARG A 128 -13.14 14.70 -7.53
C ARG A 128 -12.56 13.49 -8.27
N ILE A 129 -12.53 12.33 -7.62
CA ILE A 129 -11.94 11.10 -8.17
C ILE A 129 -13.05 10.15 -8.70
N GLY A 130 -14.29 10.63 -8.81
CA GLY A 130 -15.39 9.88 -9.42
C GLY A 130 -15.87 8.69 -8.58
N TYR A 131 -15.86 8.80 -7.25
CA TYR A 131 -16.48 7.78 -6.40
C TYR A 131 -18.01 7.92 -6.41
N CYS A 132 -18.69 6.82 -6.72
CA CYS A 132 -20.14 6.68 -6.57
C CYS A 132 -20.53 6.74 -5.09
N ARG A 133 -21.60 7.48 -4.78
CA ARG A 133 -22.21 7.47 -3.44
C ARG A 133 -23.20 6.31 -3.39
N HIS A 134 -23.02 5.41 -2.43
CA HIS A 134 -24.00 4.39 -2.06
C HIS A 134 -24.50 4.71 -0.66
#